data_AF-A0A832X1M1-F1
#
_entry.id   AF-A0A832X1M1-F1
#
_cell.length_a   1.000
_cell.length_b   1.000
_cell.length_c   1.000
_cell.angle_alpha   90.00
_cell.angle_beta   90.00
_cell.angle_gamma   90.00
#
_symmetry.space_group_name_H-M   'P 1'
#
loop_
_entity.id
_entity.type
_entity.pdbx_description
1 polymer ?
#
loop_
_entity_poly.entity_id
_entity_poly.type
_entity_poly.pdbx_seq_one_letter_code
_entity_poly.pdbx_strand_id
1 'polypeptide(L)'
;MGGFYLVDYNNGILNKSYIPIKVAPVVLLEINLEGTHTINVEEKVRLAADKNDLKGSIVILKFKGKIEGSLSDINFKKINLYLENKGVLLVKRDTREIKAKEFKEIKNSSLTKEKLEEDVIVRHKDQIKIKDCQTETVSFVKTFMNILSREKKEGEKKDDYSKGILSESIEYLSKNNLLEDLDETSLP
;
A
#
# COMPACT_ATOMS: atom_id res chain seq x y z
N MET A 1 10.09 35.28 -5.36
CA MET A 1 10.83 34.58 -4.29
C MET A 1 11.52 35.62 -3.43
N GLY A 2 11.41 35.50 -2.10
CA GLY A 2 11.87 36.51 -1.15
C GLY A 2 13.33 36.33 -0.73
N GLY A 3 13.90 37.38 -0.16
CA GLY A 3 15.22 37.37 0.46
C GLY A 3 15.39 38.61 1.32
N PHE A 4 16.49 38.70 2.04
CA PHE A 4 16.79 39.85 2.89
C PHE A 4 18.16 40.42 2.51
N TYR A 5 18.38 41.68 2.87
CA TYR A 5 19.69 42.31 2.73
C TYR A 5 20.39 42.31 4.09
N LEU A 6 21.61 41.81 4.15
CA LEU A 6 22.55 42.17 5.20
C LEU A 6 23.17 43.51 4.84
N VAL A 7 23.15 44.44 5.79
CA VAL A 7 23.76 45.76 5.62
C VAL A 7 24.83 45.90 6.68
N ASP A 8 26.09 45.96 6.24
CA ASP A 8 27.25 46.20 7.09
C ASP A 8 27.71 47.64 6.90
N TYR A 9 27.91 48.35 8.01
CA TYR A 9 28.43 49.71 8.01
C TYR A 9 29.76 49.75 8.77
N ASN A 10 30.85 49.98 8.04
CA ASN A 10 32.20 50.07 8.60
C ASN A 10 32.94 51.25 7.98
N ASN A 11 33.56 52.10 8.81
CA ASN A 11 34.36 53.27 8.41
C ASN A 11 33.68 54.22 7.39
N GLY A 12 32.38 54.48 7.54
CA GLY A 12 31.65 55.36 6.61
C GLY A 12 31.19 54.70 5.31
N ILE A 13 31.60 53.46 5.05
CA ILE A 13 31.22 52.70 3.87
C ILE A 13 30.08 51.75 4.22
N LEU A 14 29.01 51.81 3.41
CA LEU A 14 27.83 50.99 3.56
C LEU A 14 27.85 49.85 2.53
N ASN A 15 28.00 48.62 2.99
CA ASN A 15 27.99 47.42 2.17
C ASN A 15 26.65 46.71 2.31
N LYS A 16 26.00 46.39 1.19
CA LYS A 16 24.75 45.62 1.17
C LYS A 16 24.98 44.29 0.46
N SER A 17 24.66 43.20 1.12
CA SER A 17 24.68 41.85 0.55
C SER A 17 23.27 41.25 0.56
N TYR A 18 22.76 40.85 -0.61
CA TYR A 18 21.46 40.18 -0.72
C TYR A 18 21.61 38.69 -0.45
N ILE A 19 20.85 38.18 0.52
CA ILE A 19 20.74 36.75 0.82
C ILE A 19 19.37 36.24 0.36
N PRO A 20 19.31 35.38 -0.67
CA PRO A 20 18.05 34.76 -1.09
C PRO A 20 17.59 33.71 -0.07
N ILE A 21 16.30 33.70 0.25
CA ILE A 21 15.69 32.63 1.05
C ILE A 21 15.33 31.48 0.11
N LYS A 22 15.92 30.31 0.35
CA LYS A 22 15.56 29.08 -0.35
C LYS A 22 14.32 28.48 0.30
N VAL A 23 13.18 28.60 -0.38
CA VAL A 23 11.94 27.93 0.03
C VAL A 23 11.89 26.51 -0.55
N ALA A 24 11.31 25.58 0.19
CA ALA A 24 11.09 24.22 -0.28
C ALA A 24 10.19 24.23 -1.53
N PRO A 25 10.56 23.53 -2.61
CA PRO A 25 9.70 23.43 -3.79
C PRO A 25 8.42 22.67 -3.46
N VAL A 26 7.31 23.08 -4.06
CA VAL A 26 6.02 22.39 -3.94
C VAL A 26 5.77 21.58 -5.21
N VAL A 27 5.60 20.26 -5.07
CA VAL A 27 5.35 19.35 -6.18
C VAL A 27 3.92 18.83 -6.09
N LEU A 28 3.15 19.02 -7.16
CA LEU A 28 1.79 18.47 -7.30
C LEU A 28 1.85 17.16 -8.07
N LEU A 29 1.42 16.07 -7.43
CA LEU A 29 1.24 14.77 -8.09
C LEU A 29 -0.25 14.53 -8.31
N GLU A 30 -0.69 14.58 -9.56
CA GLU A 30 -2.06 14.23 -9.93
C GLU A 30 -2.18 12.72 -10.15
N ILE A 31 -3.07 12.09 -9.38
CA ILE A 31 -3.30 10.65 -9.40
C ILE A 31 -4.70 10.39 -9.95
N ASN A 32 -4.75 9.80 -11.14
CA ASN A 32 -6.01 9.38 -11.76
C ASN A 32 -6.46 8.02 -11.20
N LEU A 33 -7.63 8.03 -10.57
CA LEU A 33 -8.27 6.88 -9.93
C LEU A 33 -9.41 6.29 -10.74
N GLU A 34 -9.73 6.81 -11.93
CA GLU A 34 -10.86 6.29 -12.74
C GLU A 34 -10.73 4.78 -12.96
N GLY A 35 -11.77 4.04 -12.56
CA GLY A 35 -11.83 2.57 -12.67
C GLY A 35 -10.79 1.83 -11.83
N THR A 36 -10.22 2.50 -10.83
CA THR A 36 -9.16 1.93 -9.98
C THR A 36 -9.77 1.38 -8.69
N HIS A 37 -9.37 0.18 -8.29
CA HIS A 37 -9.70 -0.38 -6.98
C HIS A 37 -8.77 0.19 -5.89
N THR A 38 -9.27 0.37 -4.67
CA THR A 38 -8.54 0.95 -3.51
C THR A 38 -7.17 0.30 -3.26
N ILE A 39 -7.08 -1.02 -3.43
CA ILE A 39 -5.85 -1.82 -3.26
C ILE A 39 -4.70 -1.36 -4.19
N ASN A 40 -5.03 -0.78 -5.35
CA ASN A 40 -4.04 -0.39 -6.37
C ASN A 40 -3.60 1.08 -6.26
N VAL A 41 -4.18 1.85 -5.32
CA VAL A 41 -3.89 3.28 -5.18
C VAL A 41 -2.44 3.51 -4.76
N GLU A 42 -1.92 2.70 -3.84
CA GLU A 42 -0.54 2.81 -3.37
C GLU A 42 0.46 2.69 -4.52
N GLU A 43 0.29 1.69 -5.38
CA GLU A 43 1.15 1.45 -6.53
C GLU A 43 1.11 2.63 -7.51
N LYS A 44 -0.08 3.17 -7.82
CA LYS A 44 -0.20 4.35 -8.69
C LYS A 44 0.55 5.56 -8.12
N VAL A 45 0.49 5.77 -6.81
CA VAL A 45 1.23 6.86 -6.15
C VAL A 45 2.74 6.63 -6.26
N ARG A 46 3.21 5.40 -6.02
CA ARG A 46 4.64 5.07 -6.17
C ARG A 46 5.13 5.33 -7.60
N LEU A 47 4.40 4.84 -8.61
CA LEU A 47 4.74 5.06 -10.01
C LEU A 47 4.78 6.54 -10.41
N ALA A 48 3.90 7.38 -9.85
CA ALA A 48 3.94 8.82 -10.07
C ALA A 48 5.12 9.49 -9.34
N ALA A 49 5.42 9.04 -8.13
CA ALA A 49 6.51 9.54 -7.31
C ALA A 49 7.90 9.10 -7.79
N ASP A 50 8.03 7.95 -8.44
CA ASP A 50 9.29 7.45 -9.03
C ASP A 50 9.71 8.21 -10.28
N LYS A 51 8.77 8.88 -10.96
CA LYS A 51 9.05 9.72 -12.13
C LYS A 51 9.57 11.11 -11.79
N ASN A 52 9.53 11.50 -10.52
CA ASN A 52 9.87 12.85 -10.06
C ASN A 52 10.94 12.78 -8.97
N ASP A 53 11.87 13.74 -8.96
CA ASP A 53 12.71 13.96 -7.78
C ASP A 53 11.92 14.77 -6.74
N LEU A 54 11.67 14.15 -5.59
CA LEU A 54 10.83 14.72 -4.53
C LEU A 54 11.64 15.15 -3.30
N LYS A 55 12.96 14.99 -3.32
CA LYS A 55 13.80 15.24 -2.16
C LYS A 55 13.78 16.72 -1.77
N GLY A 56 13.55 17.01 -0.50
CA GLY A 56 13.48 18.37 0.03
C GLY A 56 12.23 19.16 -0.40
N SER A 57 11.23 18.50 -1.00
CA SER A 57 10.02 19.14 -1.49
C SER A 57 8.83 18.97 -0.53
N ILE A 58 7.82 19.81 -0.71
CA ILE A 58 6.47 19.62 -0.18
C ILE A 58 5.64 18.96 -1.29
N VAL A 59 5.09 17.78 -1.04
CA VAL A 59 4.30 17.04 -2.02
C VAL A 59 2.81 17.18 -1.73
N ILE A 60 2.05 17.53 -2.76
CA ILE A 60 0.59 17.51 -2.73
C ILE A 60 0.11 16.36 -3.62
N LEU A 61 -0.47 15.33 -3.01
CA LEU A 61 -1.13 14.24 -3.71
C LEU A 61 -2.57 14.65 -4.02
N LYS A 62 -2.87 14.90 -5.30
CA LYS A 62 -4.21 15.25 -5.77
C LYS A 62 -4.86 14.06 -6.45
N PHE A 63 -5.86 13.49 -5.79
CA PHE A 63 -6.57 12.32 -6.29
C PHE A 63 -7.84 12.74 -7.04
N LYS A 64 -8.04 12.21 -8.24
CA LYS A 64 -9.21 12.50 -9.09
C LYS A 64 -9.79 11.23 -9.69
N GLY A 65 -11.11 11.15 -9.79
CA GLY A 65 -11.80 10.08 -10.54
C GLY A 65 -12.64 9.14 -9.68
N LYS A 66 -13.22 8.12 -10.33
CA LYS A 66 -14.09 7.14 -9.67
C LYS A 66 -13.32 5.94 -9.15
N ILE A 67 -13.38 5.72 -7.83
CA ILE A 67 -12.75 4.59 -7.15
C ILE A 67 -13.77 3.49 -6.84
N GLU A 68 -13.34 2.24 -6.96
CA GLU A 68 -14.08 1.06 -6.51
C GLU A 68 -13.56 0.63 -5.14
N GLY A 69 -14.47 0.55 -4.15
CA GLY A 69 -14.13 0.32 -2.73
C GLY A 69 -14.24 1.57 -1.87
N SER A 70 -13.89 1.47 -0.59
CA SER A 70 -13.96 2.57 0.36
C SER A 70 -12.64 3.36 0.43
N LEU A 71 -12.74 4.68 0.56
CA LEU A 71 -11.58 5.54 0.83
C LEU A 71 -10.82 5.13 2.09
N SER A 72 -11.53 4.56 3.07
CA SER A 72 -10.95 4.04 4.32
C SER A 72 -9.98 2.87 4.09
N ASP A 73 -10.14 2.14 2.99
CA ASP A 73 -9.34 0.95 2.66
C ASP A 73 -7.95 1.32 2.11
N ILE A 74 -7.76 2.59 1.72
CA ILE A 74 -6.48 3.06 1.20
C ILE A 74 -5.51 3.26 2.37
N ASN A 75 -4.39 2.55 2.34
CA ASN A 75 -3.34 2.67 3.35
C ASN A 75 -2.48 3.93 3.13
N PHE A 76 -3.04 5.10 3.46
CA PHE A 76 -2.32 6.38 3.37
C PHE A 76 -1.09 6.46 4.27
N LYS A 77 -1.05 5.68 5.37
CA LYS A 77 0.12 5.62 6.25
C LYS A 77 1.33 5.06 5.49
N LYS A 78 1.14 3.99 4.74
CA LYS A 78 2.19 3.35 3.93
C LYS A 78 2.64 4.26 2.79
N ILE A 79 1.70 4.97 2.14
CA ILE A 79 2.01 5.98 1.12
C ILE A 79 2.88 7.11 1.70
N ASN A 80 2.49 7.66 2.86
CA ASN A 80 3.25 8.74 3.51
C ASN A 80 4.65 8.27 3.88
N LEU A 81 4.79 7.10 4.51
CA LEU A 81 6.09 6.54 4.89
C LEU A 81 7.01 6.36 3.68
N TYR A 82 6.48 5.89 2.54
CA TYR A 82 7.24 5.77 1.31
C TYR A 82 7.75 7.13 0.78
N LEU A 83 6.91 8.17 0.82
CA LEU A 83 7.32 9.52 0.39
C LEU A 83 8.30 10.18 1.36
N GLU A 84 8.12 9.98 2.66
CA GLU A 84 9.06 10.43 3.70
C GLU A 84 10.44 9.78 3.50
N ASN A 85 10.48 8.49 3.21
CA ASN A 85 11.73 7.77 2.90
C ASN A 85 12.42 8.29 1.63
N LYS A 86 11.71 8.95 0.72
CA LYS A 86 12.27 9.67 -0.44
C LYS A 86 12.81 11.06 -0.10
N GLY A 87 12.72 11.49 1.16
CA GLY A 87 13.20 12.78 1.62
C GLY A 87 12.21 13.92 1.38
N VAL A 88 10.91 13.63 1.21
CA VAL A 88 9.85 14.65 1.19
C VAL A 88 9.73 15.28 2.57
N LEU A 89 9.65 16.61 2.63
CA LEU A 89 9.54 17.36 3.89
C LEU A 89 8.12 17.33 4.47
N LEU A 90 7.11 17.34 3.60
CA LEU A 90 5.71 17.35 4.00
C LEU A 90 4.84 16.76 2.89
N VAL A 91 3.92 15.89 3.26
CA VAL A 91 2.89 15.35 2.36
C VAL A 91 1.53 15.93 2.72
N LYS A 92 0.84 16.51 1.75
CA LYS A 92 -0.58 16.88 1.83
C LYS A 92 -1.36 16.07 0.81
N ARG A 93 -2.62 15.78 1.13
CA ARG A 93 -3.52 15.02 0.28
C ARG A 93 -4.78 15.82 0.00
N ASP A 94 -5.24 15.75 -1.24
CA ASP A 94 -6.52 16.30 -1.67
C ASP A 94 -7.37 15.17 -2.25
N THR A 95 -8.45 14.84 -1.55
CA THR A 95 -9.38 13.75 -1.88
C THR A 95 -10.75 14.26 -2.32
N ARG A 96 -10.93 15.58 -2.48
CA ARG A 96 -12.25 16.19 -2.76
C ARG A 96 -12.82 15.81 -4.12
N GLU A 97 -11.97 15.46 -5.08
CA GLU A 97 -12.35 15.07 -6.44
C GLU A 97 -12.47 13.55 -6.63
N ILE A 98 -12.45 12.78 -5.53
CA ILE A 98 -12.68 11.32 -5.57
C ILE A 98 -14.18 11.05 -5.50
N LYS A 99 -14.67 10.24 -6.44
CA LYS A 99 -16.06 9.75 -6.44
C LYS A 99 -16.06 8.27 -6.06
N ALA A 100 -16.52 7.94 -4.85
CA ALA A 100 -16.67 6.55 -4.45
C ALA A 100 -17.89 5.95 -5.18
N LYS A 101 -17.69 4.81 -5.85
CA LYS A 101 -18.80 4.02 -6.38
C LYS A 101 -19.28 3.13 -5.23
N GLU A 102 -20.46 3.42 -4.67
CA GLU A 102 -21.11 2.45 -3.79
C GLU A 102 -21.22 1.13 -4.55
N PHE A 103 -20.85 0.04 -3.90
CA PHE A 103 -20.81 -1.32 -4.47
C PHE A 103 -22.23 -1.70 -4.92
N LYS A 104 -22.61 -1.34 -6.15
CA LYS A 104 -23.65 -2.06 -6.88
C LYS A 104 -22.96 -3.30 -7.41
N GLU A 105 -23.46 -4.45 -6.99
CA GLU A 105 -23.07 -5.77 -7.49
C GLU A 105 -23.33 -5.82 -9.00
N ILE A 106 -22.37 -5.37 -9.81
CA ILE A 106 -22.48 -5.39 -11.26
C ILE A 106 -22.07 -6.79 -11.72
N LYS A 107 -23.06 -7.58 -12.16
CA LYS A 107 -22.90 -8.89 -12.81
C LYS A 107 -22.19 -8.85 -14.19
N ASN A 108 -21.21 -7.97 -14.40
CA ASN A 108 -20.48 -7.87 -15.67
C ASN A 108 -19.11 -8.57 -15.60
N SER A 109 -19.02 -9.59 -16.43
CA SER A 109 -18.05 -10.67 -16.63
C SER A 109 -16.60 -10.30 -17.01
N SER A 110 -16.05 -9.14 -16.61
CA SER A 110 -14.66 -8.78 -16.99
C SER A 110 -13.69 -8.56 -15.81
N LEU A 111 -14.20 -8.30 -14.60
CA LEU A 111 -13.43 -8.22 -13.36
C LEU A 111 -14.18 -9.03 -12.30
N THR A 112 -14.06 -10.35 -12.35
CA THR A 112 -14.61 -11.19 -11.28
C THR A 112 -13.73 -11.04 -10.03
N LYS A 113 -14.31 -11.24 -8.85
CA LYS A 113 -13.60 -11.14 -7.56
C LYS A 113 -12.31 -11.96 -7.57
N GLU A 114 -12.35 -13.11 -8.22
CA GLU A 114 -11.24 -14.07 -8.33
C GLU A 114 -10.08 -13.51 -9.17
N LYS A 115 -10.36 -12.76 -10.25
CA LYS A 115 -9.32 -12.10 -11.06
C LYS A 115 -8.67 -10.95 -10.30
N LEU A 116 -9.45 -10.17 -9.56
CA LEU A 116 -8.92 -9.09 -8.72
C LEU A 116 -8.01 -9.67 -7.63
N GLU A 117 -8.43 -10.76 -6.98
CA GLU A 117 -7.64 -11.45 -5.97
C GLU A 117 -6.31 -11.98 -6.53
N GLU A 118 -6.34 -12.62 -7.70
CA GLU A 118 -5.14 -13.08 -8.39
C GLU A 118 -4.18 -11.93 -8.73
N ASP A 119 -4.68 -10.84 -9.32
CA ASP A 119 -3.88 -9.66 -9.65
C ASP A 119 -3.20 -9.04 -8.41
N VAL A 120 -3.87 -9.08 -7.26
CA VAL A 120 -3.32 -8.58 -5.99
C VAL A 120 -2.21 -9.47 -5.49
N ILE A 121 -2.42 -10.79 -5.52
CA ILE A 121 -1.41 -11.77 -5.09
C ILE A 121 -0.18 -11.68 -5.99
N VAL A 122 -0.36 -11.66 -7.32
CA VAL A 122 0.74 -11.55 -8.29
C VAL A 122 1.58 -10.29 -8.07
N ARG A 123 0.94 -9.15 -7.82
CA ARG A 123 1.66 -7.88 -7.59
C ARG A 123 2.46 -7.84 -6.28
N HIS A 124 2.01 -8.58 -5.27
CA HIS A 124 2.64 -8.57 -3.95
C HIS A 124 3.51 -9.80 -3.69
N LYS A 125 3.53 -10.79 -4.58
CA LYS A 125 4.29 -12.04 -4.40
C LYS A 125 5.77 -11.79 -4.10
N ASP A 126 6.39 -10.79 -4.74
CA ASP A 126 7.81 -10.48 -4.54
C ASP A 126 8.09 -9.72 -3.23
N GLN A 127 7.04 -9.15 -2.60
CA GLN A 127 7.12 -8.57 -1.25
C GLN A 127 6.96 -9.63 -0.16
N ILE A 128 6.33 -10.76 -0.49
CA ILE A 128 6.09 -11.87 0.44
C ILE A 128 7.22 -12.88 0.26
N LYS A 129 8.22 -12.84 1.14
CA LYS A 129 9.29 -13.84 1.18
C LYS A 129 8.78 -15.11 1.86
N ILE A 130 8.07 -15.96 1.12
CA ILE A 130 7.85 -17.34 1.54
C ILE A 130 9.12 -18.11 1.20
N LYS A 131 10.05 -18.21 2.15
CA LYS A 131 11.28 -18.98 1.96
C LYS A 131 10.94 -20.46 1.77
N ASP A 132 11.63 -21.10 0.83
CA ASP A 132 11.65 -22.56 0.65
C ASP A 132 10.30 -23.25 0.39
N CYS A 133 9.29 -22.49 -0.07
CA CYS A 133 8.01 -23.03 -0.51
C CYS A 133 8.18 -23.86 -1.80
N GLN A 134 7.76 -25.12 -1.78
CA GLN A 134 7.79 -25.98 -2.98
C GLN A 134 6.82 -25.52 -4.07
N THR A 135 5.69 -24.89 -3.68
CA THR A 135 4.67 -24.41 -4.60
C THR A 135 4.91 -22.94 -4.97
N GLU A 136 4.57 -22.58 -6.20
CA GLU A 136 4.57 -21.18 -6.66
C GLU A 136 3.68 -20.32 -5.75
N THR A 137 4.14 -19.11 -5.39
CA THR A 137 3.53 -18.26 -4.34
C THR A 137 2.06 -17.96 -4.60
N VAL A 138 1.66 -17.68 -5.84
CA VAL A 138 0.26 -17.38 -6.16
C VAL A 138 -0.61 -18.61 -5.95
N SER A 139 -0.16 -19.78 -6.42
CA SER A 139 -0.87 -21.04 -6.22
C SER A 139 -0.98 -21.42 -4.74
N PHE A 140 0.09 -21.19 -3.97
CA PHE A 140 0.11 -21.42 -2.52
C PHE A 140 -0.96 -20.57 -1.81
N VAL A 141 -0.93 -19.25 -2.04
CA VAL A 141 -1.86 -18.32 -1.39
C VAL A 141 -3.31 -18.63 -1.76
N LYS A 142 -3.62 -18.88 -3.04
CA LYS A 142 -4.98 -19.23 -3.46
C LYS A 142 -5.51 -20.50 -2.77
N THR A 143 -4.69 -21.54 -2.71
CA THR A 143 -5.09 -22.81 -2.10
C THR A 143 -5.29 -22.65 -0.59
N PHE A 144 -4.38 -21.94 0.06
CA PHE A 144 -4.47 -21.69 1.49
C PHE A 144 -5.69 -20.83 1.85
N MET A 145 -5.98 -19.79 1.05
CA MET A 145 -7.18 -18.98 1.20
C MET A 145 -8.47 -19.80 1.06
N ASN A 146 -8.50 -20.78 0.14
CA ASN A 146 -9.64 -21.70 0.01
C ASN A 146 -9.84 -22.57 1.26
N ILE A 147 -8.77 -23.07 1.87
CA ILE A 147 -8.83 -23.83 3.13
C ILE A 147 -9.42 -22.95 4.23
N LEU A 148 -8.90 -21.72 4.38
CA LEU A 148 -9.34 -20.78 5.43
C LEU A 148 -10.75 -20.22 5.20
N SER A 149 -11.23 -20.23 3.95
CA SER A 149 -12.56 -19.73 3.57
C SER A 149 -13.64 -20.82 3.60
N ARG A 150 -13.30 -22.07 3.93
CA ARG A 150 -14.28 -23.14 4.03
C ARG A 150 -15.32 -22.79 5.10
N GLU A 151 -16.59 -22.86 4.73
CA GLU A 151 -17.69 -22.67 5.66
C GLU A 151 -17.95 -23.92 6.51
N LYS A 152 -18.50 -23.68 7.70
CA LYS A 152 -18.97 -24.74 8.58
C LYS A 152 -20.14 -25.48 7.92
N LYS A 153 -20.04 -26.81 7.81
CA LYS A 153 -21.09 -27.65 7.22
C LYS A 153 -22.30 -27.76 8.15
N GLU A 154 -23.47 -27.98 7.54
CA GLU A 154 -24.70 -28.25 8.29
C GLU A 154 -24.54 -29.53 9.13
N GLY A 155 -24.81 -29.46 10.43
CA GLY A 155 -24.62 -30.56 11.38
C GLY A 155 -23.19 -30.72 11.93
N GLU A 156 -22.19 -29.97 11.43
CA GLU A 156 -20.83 -29.99 11.98
C GLU A 156 -20.82 -29.35 13.39
N LYS A 157 -20.13 -29.93 14.36
CA LYS A 157 -19.92 -29.25 15.65
C LYS A 157 -18.87 -28.16 15.49
N LYS A 158 -18.93 -27.12 16.33
CA LYS A 158 -17.97 -26.02 16.28
C LYS A 158 -16.53 -26.52 16.45
N ASP A 159 -16.31 -27.43 17.40
CA ASP A 159 -15.01 -28.02 17.66
C ASP A 159 -14.48 -28.85 16.49
N ASP A 160 -15.35 -29.62 15.82
CA ASP A 160 -14.98 -30.45 14.68
C ASP A 160 -14.62 -29.58 13.46
N TYR A 161 -15.37 -28.50 13.23
CA TYR A 161 -15.05 -27.49 12.21
C TYR A 161 -13.68 -26.87 12.46
N SER A 162 -13.44 -26.36 13.68
CA SER A 162 -12.17 -25.71 14.03
C SER A 162 -11.00 -26.68 13.90
N LYS A 163 -11.15 -27.94 14.36
CA LYS A 163 -10.13 -28.97 14.21
C LYS A 163 -9.86 -29.30 12.74
N GLY A 164 -10.91 -29.40 11.91
CA GLY A 164 -10.78 -29.70 10.48
C GLY A 164 -10.03 -28.63 9.70
N ILE A 165 -10.38 -27.35 9.92
CA ILE A 165 -9.66 -26.22 9.30
C ILE A 165 -8.20 -26.21 9.76
N LEU A 166 -7.94 -26.43 11.06
CA LEU A 166 -6.60 -26.45 11.60
C LEU A 166 -5.77 -27.60 11.02
N SER A 167 -6.33 -28.81 10.95
CA SER A 167 -5.63 -29.98 10.40
C SER A 167 -5.32 -29.81 8.92
N GLU A 168 -6.27 -29.32 8.12
CA GLU A 168 -6.07 -29.07 6.69
C GLU A 168 -5.03 -27.96 6.46
N SER A 169 -5.04 -26.93 7.31
CA SER A 169 -4.05 -25.86 7.25
C SER A 169 -2.65 -26.36 7.58
N ILE A 170 -2.49 -27.12 8.67
CA ILE A 170 -1.22 -27.71 9.08
C ILE A 170 -0.71 -28.65 7.99
N GLU A 171 -1.55 -29.56 7.48
CA GLU A 171 -1.16 -30.48 6.43
C GLU A 171 -0.68 -29.76 5.17
N TYR A 172 -1.37 -28.69 4.76
CA TYR A 172 -0.98 -27.89 3.60
C TYR A 172 0.35 -27.14 3.82
N LEU A 173 0.56 -26.57 5.01
CA LEU A 173 1.83 -25.92 5.37
C LEU A 173 2.99 -26.93 5.45
N SER A 174 2.76 -28.12 6.02
CA SER A 174 3.74 -29.21 6.08
C SER A 174 4.19 -29.62 4.67
N LYS A 175 3.23 -29.84 3.75
CA LYS A 175 3.52 -30.22 2.36
C LYS A 175 4.37 -29.18 1.62
N ASN A 176 4.28 -27.91 2.02
CA ASN A 176 5.04 -26.82 1.42
C ASN A 176 6.34 -26.49 2.15
N ASN A 177 6.76 -27.30 3.14
CA ASN A 177 7.94 -27.07 3.99
C ASN A 177 7.91 -25.72 4.74
N LEU A 178 6.71 -25.23 5.07
CA LEU A 178 6.53 -23.93 5.76
C LEU A 178 6.30 -24.07 7.26
N LEU A 179 6.42 -25.29 7.78
CA LEU A 179 6.50 -25.56 9.20
C LEU A 179 7.96 -25.88 9.51
N GLU A 180 8.72 -24.86 9.88
CA GLU A 180 9.94 -25.08 10.68
C GLU A 180 9.49 -25.54 12.06
N ASP A 181 9.99 -26.72 12.47
CA ASP A 181 9.92 -27.34 13.80
C ASP A 181 8.85 -26.74 14.74
N LEU A 182 7.62 -27.26 14.64
CA LEU A 182 6.71 -27.32 15.79
C LEU A 182 7.16 -28.42 16.78
N ASP A 183 8.46 -28.68 16.89
CA ASP A 183 9.02 -29.58 17.87
C ASP A 183 9.20 -28.80 19.18
N GLU A 184 8.28 -29.13 20.10
CA GLU A 184 8.49 -29.26 21.54
C GLU A 184 9.23 -28.10 22.25
N THR A 185 8.47 -27.20 22.88
CA THR A 185 8.56 -26.83 24.32
C THR A 185 8.06 -25.41 24.57
N SER A 186 6.76 -25.26 24.83
CA SER A 186 6.28 -24.23 25.77
C SER A 186 4.92 -24.63 26.38
N LEU A 187 4.93 -25.77 27.07
CA LEU A 187 4.26 -25.87 28.36
C LEU A 187 5.39 -25.74 29.39
N PRO A 188 5.39 -24.64 30.16
CA PRO A 188 4.69 -24.66 31.43
C PRO A 188 3.65 -23.54 31.61
#